data_AF-A0A7C8ZF47-F1
#
_entry.id   AF-A0A7C8ZF47-F1
#
_cell.length_a   1.000
_cell.length_b   1.000
_cell.length_c   1.000
_cell.angle_alpha   90.00
_cell.angle_beta   90.00
_cell.angle_gamma   90.00
#
_symmetry.space_group_name_H-M   'P 1'
#
loop_
_entity.id
_entity.type
_entity.pdbx_description
1 polymer ?
#
loop_
_entity_poly.entity_id
_entity_poly.type
_entity_poly.pdbx_seq_one_letter_code
_entity_poly.pdbx_strand_id
1 'polypeptide(L)'
;MDHKAYSFLACSLTSSVTEDCIEVAMSASSTDNYPEESIENTLEASNRIEQRASYWSSKGEMDPAVPESLVYKLSANLCVISGIHIQPFQAYFQFGFPIYSAKAVRFHMGHLKSPFDMERDLLESASTQRFSDDMFVWTYTSPEFPMAQVNDTQKFHLPKPVLCIGGILKIELLGRVQRQEMDGLYYICMSHVQAVGQSLSPALDVDILDQTGKCSLKYHPEADYYASKEKGLPGSSTLQSISSTLVQRSVRSWEHIILNALLANGVLPDYEDLDDDNLIAYY
;
A
#
# COMPACT_ATOMS: atom_id res chain seq x y z
N MET A 1 -17.96 -30.47 12.18
CA MET A 1 -17.19 -29.81 11.11
C MET A 1 -16.22 -28.80 11.68
N ASP A 2 -16.60 -28.14 12.78
CA ASP A 2 -15.84 -27.09 13.48
C ASP A 2 -14.41 -27.49 13.87
N HIS A 3 -14.19 -28.72 14.34
CA HIS A 3 -12.84 -29.20 14.70
C HIS A 3 -11.84 -29.13 13.53
N LYS A 4 -12.28 -29.30 12.28
CA LYS A 4 -11.40 -29.20 11.11
C LYS A 4 -10.98 -27.74 10.85
N ALA A 5 -11.92 -26.81 10.96
CA ALA A 5 -11.64 -25.38 10.81
C ALA A 5 -10.67 -24.88 11.90
N TYR A 6 -10.90 -25.24 13.17
CA TYR A 6 -9.99 -24.88 14.26
C TYR A 6 -8.61 -25.52 14.13
N SER A 7 -8.55 -26.78 13.66
CA SER A 7 -7.27 -27.44 13.39
C SER A 7 -6.50 -26.74 12.27
N PHE A 8 -7.18 -26.33 11.20
CA PHE A 8 -6.55 -25.59 10.10
C PHE A 8 -6.01 -24.23 10.56
N LEU A 9 -6.80 -23.49 11.35
CA LEU A 9 -6.39 -22.23 11.94
C LEU A 9 -5.16 -22.41 12.84
N ALA A 10 -5.17 -23.43 13.71
CA ALA A 10 -4.04 -23.74 14.59
C ALA A 10 -2.77 -24.12 13.81
N CYS A 11 -2.91 -24.91 12.73
CA CYS A 11 -1.81 -25.22 11.84
C CYS A 11 -1.25 -23.96 11.15
N SER A 12 -2.12 -23.07 10.67
CA SER A 12 -1.71 -21.83 9.99
C SER A 12 -0.97 -20.88 10.95
N LEU A 13 -1.38 -20.81 12.21
CA LEU A 13 -0.70 -20.03 13.25
C LEU A 13 0.69 -20.58 13.62
N THR A 14 0.99 -21.83 13.26
CA THR A 14 2.26 -22.51 13.53
C THR A 14 3.09 -22.76 12.26
N SER A 15 2.54 -22.38 11.10
CA SER A 15 3.19 -22.51 9.80
C SER A 15 4.38 -21.55 9.68
N SER A 16 5.42 -22.00 8.98
CA SER A 16 6.57 -21.18 8.60
C SER A 16 6.48 -20.63 7.17
N VAL A 17 5.38 -20.91 6.46
CA VAL A 17 5.15 -20.38 5.10
C VAL A 17 4.78 -18.91 5.24
N THR A 18 5.57 -18.05 4.59
CA THR A 18 5.34 -16.61 4.62
C THR A 18 5.36 -16.03 3.21
N GLU A 19 4.44 -15.12 2.95
CA GLU A 19 4.29 -14.33 1.73
C GLU A 19 4.08 -12.85 2.10
N ASP A 20 4.01 -12.00 1.09
CA ASP A 20 3.53 -10.64 1.27
C ASP A 20 2.00 -10.64 1.32
N CYS A 21 1.44 -10.18 2.43
CA CYS A 21 0.01 -10.13 2.62
C CYS A 21 -0.60 -8.80 2.15
N ILE A 22 0.17 -7.78 1.77
CA ILE A 22 -0.40 -6.50 1.28
C ILE A 22 -0.91 -6.68 -0.15
N GLU A 23 -2.14 -6.24 -0.42
CA GLU A 23 -2.74 -6.25 -1.75
C GLU A 23 -2.86 -4.84 -2.32
N VAL A 24 -3.36 -3.89 -1.51
CA VAL A 24 -3.69 -2.53 -1.98
C VAL A 24 -3.25 -1.50 -0.94
N ALA A 25 -2.64 -0.41 -1.40
CA ALA A 25 -2.46 0.79 -0.58
C ALA A 25 -3.79 1.56 -0.50
N MET A 26 -4.31 1.78 0.70
CA MET A 26 -5.61 2.45 0.86
C MET A 26 -5.44 3.95 1.04
N SER A 27 -4.60 4.36 1.99
CA SER A 27 -4.47 5.77 2.33
C SER A 27 -3.22 6.09 3.14
N ALA A 28 -2.79 7.34 3.06
CA ALA A 28 -1.86 7.94 4.01
C ALA A 28 -2.57 9.09 4.75
N SER A 29 -2.19 9.36 6.01
CA SER A 29 -2.71 10.53 6.75
C SER A 29 -2.39 11.85 6.05
N SER A 30 -1.23 11.91 5.39
CA SER A 30 -0.87 13.01 4.52
C SER A 30 0.02 12.55 3.35
N THR A 31 0.05 13.38 2.31
CA THR A 31 0.98 13.25 1.18
C THR A 31 1.39 14.64 0.75
N ASP A 32 2.69 14.87 0.54
CA ASP A 32 3.22 16.17 0.12
C ASP A 32 2.94 16.44 -1.36
N ASN A 33 3.65 15.77 -2.27
CA ASN A 33 3.49 15.95 -3.71
C ASN A 33 2.68 14.80 -4.30
N TYR A 34 1.35 14.85 -4.17
CA TYR A 34 0.46 13.86 -4.77
C TYR A 34 0.21 14.15 -6.27
N PRO A 35 0.22 13.15 -7.16
CA PRO A 35 0.37 11.71 -6.91
C PRO A 35 1.82 11.20 -6.86
N GLU A 36 2.80 12.09 -7.05
CA GLU A 36 4.18 11.71 -7.29
C GLU A 36 4.81 10.91 -6.12
N GLU A 37 4.48 11.31 -4.90
CA GLU A 37 4.99 10.76 -3.65
C GLU A 37 3.88 10.01 -2.90
N SER A 38 2.99 9.36 -3.65
CA SER A 38 1.86 8.63 -3.10
C SER A 38 2.25 7.33 -2.39
N ILE A 39 1.35 6.85 -1.53
CA ILE A 39 1.49 5.57 -0.82
C ILE A 39 1.65 4.37 -1.76
N GLU A 40 1.12 4.44 -2.97
CA GLU A 40 1.23 3.35 -3.97
C GLU A 40 2.68 2.98 -4.28
N ASN A 41 3.58 3.96 -4.22
CA ASN A 41 5.01 3.74 -4.46
C ASN A 41 5.65 2.79 -3.42
N THR A 42 5.00 2.59 -2.26
CA THR A 42 5.51 1.71 -1.19
C THR A 42 5.24 0.23 -1.42
N LEU A 43 4.42 -0.14 -2.41
CA LEU A 43 4.09 -1.53 -2.72
C LEU A 43 5.21 -2.24 -3.49
N GLU A 44 6.08 -1.49 -4.16
CA GLU A 44 7.20 -2.02 -4.94
C GLU A 44 8.50 -1.85 -4.18
N ALA A 45 9.32 -2.91 -4.09
CA ALA A 45 10.59 -2.85 -3.39
C ALA A 45 11.61 -1.90 -4.05
N SER A 46 11.41 -1.55 -5.32
CA SER A 46 12.29 -0.65 -6.04
C SER A 46 11.99 0.81 -5.68
N ASN A 47 12.96 1.48 -5.04
CA ASN A 47 12.90 2.91 -4.77
C ASN A 47 13.16 3.80 -6.01
N ARG A 48 13.27 3.18 -7.19
CA ARG A 48 13.36 3.84 -8.49
C ARG A 48 12.48 3.13 -9.50
N ILE A 49 11.64 3.90 -10.19
CA ILE A 49 10.89 3.45 -11.35
C ILE A 49 11.40 4.26 -12.53
N GLU A 50 12.01 3.58 -13.50
CA GLU A 50 12.74 4.20 -14.61
C GLU A 50 13.82 5.18 -14.11
N GLN A 51 13.65 6.49 -14.35
CA GLN A 51 14.57 7.55 -13.92
C GLN A 51 14.05 8.34 -12.70
N ARG A 52 12.90 7.94 -12.14
CA ARG A 52 12.24 8.68 -11.06
C ARG A 52 12.35 7.95 -9.73
N ALA A 53 12.50 8.73 -8.66
CA ALA A 53 12.41 8.23 -7.29
C ALA A 53 10.99 7.73 -6.98
N SER A 54 10.90 6.53 -6.40
CA SER A 54 9.64 5.88 -6.00
C SER A 54 9.61 5.77 -4.48
N TYR A 55 8.78 6.59 -3.84
CA TYR A 55 8.59 6.61 -2.39
C TYR A 55 7.28 7.32 -2.05
N TRP A 56 6.77 7.10 -0.85
CA TRP A 56 5.78 7.96 -0.23
C TRP A 56 6.45 9.05 0.60
N SER A 57 5.88 10.26 0.62
CA SER A 57 6.30 11.39 1.46
C SER A 57 5.12 11.99 2.22
N SER A 58 5.28 12.19 3.52
CA SER A 58 4.33 12.96 4.34
C SER A 58 4.38 14.45 3.99
N LYS A 59 3.33 15.22 4.31
CA LYS A 59 3.44 16.68 4.39
C LYS A 59 4.41 17.11 5.49
N GLY A 60 5.04 18.27 5.30
CA GLY A 60 5.91 18.89 6.29
C GLY A 60 5.14 19.28 7.56
N GLU A 61 5.78 19.10 8.71
CA GLU A 61 5.21 19.44 10.01
C GLU A 61 6.27 20.10 10.92
N MET A 62 5.87 21.09 11.70
CA MET A 62 6.73 21.80 12.64
C MET A 62 7.01 20.97 13.90
N ASP A 63 5.98 20.31 14.43
CA ASP A 63 6.10 19.49 15.63
C ASP A 63 6.54 18.05 15.26
N PRO A 64 7.77 17.63 15.61
CA PRO A 64 8.23 16.29 15.30
C PRO A 64 7.46 15.19 16.06
N ALA A 65 6.65 15.52 17.07
CA ALA A 65 5.84 14.55 17.79
C ALA A 65 4.57 14.12 17.03
N VAL A 66 4.13 14.88 16.03
CA VAL A 66 2.93 14.57 15.24
C VAL A 66 3.20 13.34 14.36
N PRO A 67 2.43 12.25 14.53
CA PRO A 67 2.65 11.02 13.80
C PRO A 67 2.13 11.09 12.36
N GLU A 68 2.55 10.12 11.56
CA GLU A 68 1.94 9.80 10.27
C GLU A 68 1.45 8.36 10.26
N SER A 69 0.59 8.04 9.30
CA SER A 69 0.03 6.71 9.16
C SER A 69 -0.16 6.32 7.70
N LEU A 70 0.07 5.03 7.44
CA LEU A 70 -0.14 4.37 6.16
C LEU A 70 -1.09 3.20 6.39
N VAL A 71 -2.18 3.14 5.63
CA VAL A 71 -3.22 2.10 5.73
C VAL A 71 -3.22 1.26 4.47
N TYR A 72 -3.22 -0.05 4.64
CA TYR A 72 -3.18 -1.05 3.60
C TYR A 72 -4.30 -2.07 3.77
N LYS A 73 -4.79 -2.56 2.63
CA LYS A 73 -5.66 -3.73 2.56
C LYS A 73 -4.80 -4.97 2.31
N LEU A 74 -5.07 -6.02 3.06
CA LEU A 74 -4.43 -7.32 2.92
C LEU A 74 -5.15 -8.18 1.87
N SER A 75 -4.44 -9.15 1.31
CA SER A 75 -4.91 -10.08 0.27
C SER A 75 -6.06 -11.00 0.69
N ALA A 76 -6.36 -11.06 1.99
CA ALA A 76 -7.58 -11.67 2.50
C ALA A 76 -8.08 -10.95 3.75
N ASN A 77 -9.37 -11.12 4.03
CA ASN A 77 -9.98 -10.66 5.27
C ASN A 77 -9.44 -11.41 6.50
N LEU A 78 -8.80 -12.56 6.30
CA LEU A 78 -8.21 -13.35 7.36
C LEU A 78 -6.76 -13.72 7.02
N CYS A 79 -5.83 -13.06 7.70
CA CYS A 79 -4.39 -13.27 7.50
C CYS A 79 -3.69 -13.52 8.84
N VAL A 80 -2.68 -14.37 8.87
CA VAL A 80 -1.75 -14.51 9.99
C VAL A 80 -0.52 -13.69 9.70
N ILE A 81 -0.31 -12.58 10.41
CA ILE A 81 0.84 -11.70 10.22
C ILE A 81 1.89 -11.98 11.29
N SER A 82 3.12 -12.23 10.85
CA SER A 82 4.26 -12.55 11.71
C SER A 82 5.23 -11.38 11.87
N GLY A 83 5.26 -10.46 10.90
CA GLY A 83 6.12 -9.29 10.93
C GLY A 83 5.78 -8.30 9.83
N ILE A 84 6.38 -7.12 9.94
CA ILE A 84 6.24 -6.05 8.95
C ILE A 84 7.66 -5.62 8.56
N HIS A 85 7.91 -5.47 7.27
CA HIS A 85 9.15 -4.94 6.73
C HIS A 85 8.92 -3.53 6.23
N ILE A 86 9.80 -2.59 6.59
CA ILE A 86 9.71 -1.19 6.15
C ILE A 86 11.09 -0.70 5.74
N GLN A 87 11.17 0.04 4.65
CA GLN A 87 12.39 0.73 4.23
C GLN A 87 12.14 2.25 4.18
N PRO A 88 12.80 3.05 5.05
CA PRO A 88 12.85 4.49 4.90
C PRO A 88 13.48 4.91 3.57
N PHE A 89 13.04 6.05 3.04
CA PHE A 89 13.63 6.61 1.83
C PHE A 89 14.80 7.55 2.14
N GLN A 90 15.86 7.42 1.36
CA GLN A 90 16.96 8.37 1.31
C GLN A 90 16.79 9.29 0.12
N ALA A 91 16.72 10.60 0.38
CA ALA A 91 16.62 11.60 -0.68
C ALA A 91 17.99 11.80 -1.34
N TYR A 92 18.36 10.87 -2.23
CA TYR A 92 19.64 10.88 -2.93
C TYR A 92 19.84 12.09 -3.86
N PHE A 93 18.77 12.85 -4.12
CA PHE A 93 18.76 14.09 -4.90
C PHE A 93 18.96 15.36 -4.04
N GLN A 94 19.03 15.23 -2.71
CA GLN A 94 19.31 16.33 -1.79
C GLN A 94 20.75 16.27 -1.27
N PHE A 95 21.31 17.44 -0.93
CA PHE A 95 22.64 17.53 -0.34
C PHE A 95 22.72 16.76 0.99
N GLY A 96 23.82 16.04 1.21
CA GLY A 96 23.99 15.22 2.41
C GLY A 96 23.21 13.90 2.43
N PHE A 97 22.41 13.62 1.40
CA PHE A 97 21.61 12.41 1.23
C PHE A 97 20.79 12.03 2.48
N PRO A 98 19.93 12.95 2.97
CA PRO A 98 19.19 12.77 4.21
C PRO A 98 18.22 11.59 4.14
N ILE A 99 18.02 10.96 5.29
CA ILE A 99 17.09 9.82 5.46
C ILE A 99 15.89 10.33 6.26
N TYR A 100 14.72 10.32 5.62
CA TYR A 100 13.49 10.80 6.22
C TYR A 100 12.75 9.64 6.89
N SER A 101 13.13 9.29 8.11
CA SER A 101 12.52 8.18 8.84
C SER A 101 11.84 8.62 10.15
N ALA A 102 11.16 7.67 10.79
CA ALA A 102 10.55 7.85 12.10
C ALA A 102 11.50 7.40 13.23
N LYS A 103 11.22 7.78 14.48
CA LYS A 103 11.93 7.27 15.66
C LYS A 103 11.47 5.87 16.03
N ALA A 104 10.17 5.62 15.88
CA ALA A 104 9.55 4.34 16.15
C ALA A 104 8.36 4.09 15.22
N VAL A 105 7.92 2.83 15.16
CA VAL A 105 6.74 2.42 14.42
C VAL A 105 5.81 1.59 15.31
N ARG A 106 4.51 1.67 15.07
CA ARG A 106 3.48 0.86 15.72
C ARG A 106 2.52 0.32 14.68
N PHE A 107 2.07 -0.92 14.85
CA PHE A 107 1.21 -1.61 13.92
C PHE A 107 -0.17 -1.80 14.52
N HIS A 108 -1.20 -1.52 13.73
CA HIS A 108 -2.59 -1.79 14.07
C HIS A 108 -3.19 -2.73 13.03
N MET A 109 -3.98 -3.69 13.49
CA MET A 109 -4.69 -4.62 12.62
C MET A 109 -6.15 -4.65 13.00
N GLY A 110 -7.01 -4.78 12.01
CA GLY A 110 -8.44 -4.79 12.24
C GLY A 110 -9.23 -4.72 10.96
N HIS A 111 -10.34 -3.97 11.01
CA HIS A 111 -11.34 -4.01 9.97
C HIS A 111 -12.05 -2.68 9.76
N LEU A 112 -12.74 -2.54 8.64
CA LEU A 112 -13.60 -1.39 8.35
C LEU A 112 -14.92 -1.50 9.16
N LYS A 113 -15.48 -0.36 9.60
CA LYS A 113 -16.73 -0.32 10.37
C LYS A 113 -17.98 -0.72 9.57
N SER A 114 -17.96 -0.53 8.25
CA SER A 114 -19.09 -0.83 7.35
C SER A 114 -18.56 -1.26 5.97
N PRO A 115 -18.95 -2.43 5.45
CA PRO A 115 -18.64 -2.85 4.09
C PRO A 115 -19.32 -1.97 3.03
N PHE A 116 -20.48 -1.37 3.34
CA PHE A 116 -21.26 -0.52 2.44
C PHE A 116 -20.61 0.85 2.20
N ASP A 117 -19.73 1.29 3.08
CA ASP A 117 -18.97 2.52 2.91
C ASP A 117 -17.87 2.30 1.85
N MET A 118 -17.36 1.07 1.72
CA MET A 118 -16.33 0.73 0.74
C MET A 118 -16.81 0.89 -0.72
N GLU A 119 -18.01 0.43 -1.08
CA GLU A 119 -18.48 0.48 -2.48
C GLU A 119 -18.94 1.89 -2.90
N ARG A 120 -19.47 2.68 -1.96
CA ARG A 120 -19.84 4.07 -2.18
C ARG A 120 -18.60 4.98 -2.23
N ASP A 121 -17.66 4.77 -1.31
CA ASP A 121 -16.43 5.56 -1.25
C ASP A 121 -15.45 5.16 -2.34
N LEU A 122 -15.34 3.89 -2.77
CA LEU A 122 -14.50 3.51 -3.92
C LEU A 122 -15.00 4.13 -5.25
N LEU A 123 -16.31 4.35 -5.39
CA LEU A 123 -16.91 4.97 -6.57
C LEU A 123 -16.82 6.51 -6.55
N GLU A 124 -16.85 7.15 -5.38
CA GLU A 124 -16.67 8.61 -5.22
C GLU A 124 -15.19 9.05 -4.99
N SER A 125 -14.32 8.16 -4.50
CA SER A 125 -12.89 8.40 -4.17
C SER A 125 -11.96 8.40 -5.37
N ALA A 126 -12.53 8.32 -6.58
CA ALA A 126 -11.87 8.73 -7.79
C ALA A 126 -11.56 10.25 -7.83
N SER A 127 -11.54 10.99 -6.69
CA SER A 127 -10.79 12.26 -6.64
C SER A 127 -10.04 12.65 -5.35
N THR A 128 -10.40 12.26 -4.11
CA THR A 128 -9.82 13.04 -2.97
C THR A 128 -9.85 12.48 -1.53
N GLN A 129 -10.29 11.26 -1.24
CA GLN A 129 -10.58 10.93 0.18
C GLN A 129 -9.38 10.40 0.99
N ARG A 130 -9.03 11.18 2.02
CA ARG A 130 -8.30 10.72 3.21
C ARG A 130 -9.25 9.83 4.02
N PHE A 131 -8.90 8.56 4.19
CA PHE A 131 -9.62 7.70 5.12
C PHE A 131 -9.36 8.22 6.54
N SER A 132 -10.40 8.61 7.27
CA SER A 132 -10.24 8.97 8.68
C SER A 132 -10.06 7.72 9.53
N ASP A 133 -9.29 7.83 10.62
CA ASP A 133 -9.06 6.71 11.53
C ASP A 133 -10.38 6.18 12.13
N ASP A 134 -11.39 7.04 12.21
CA ASP A 134 -12.74 6.73 12.67
C ASP A 134 -13.50 5.74 11.78
N MET A 135 -13.02 5.40 10.58
CA MET A 135 -13.66 4.41 9.72
C MET A 135 -13.24 2.98 10.05
N PHE A 136 -12.21 2.82 10.88
CA PHE A 136 -11.63 1.53 11.23
C PHE A 136 -11.94 1.12 12.67
N VAL A 137 -11.96 -0.18 12.90
CA VAL A 137 -11.96 -0.80 14.22
C VAL A 137 -10.66 -1.58 14.34
N TRP A 138 -9.78 -1.11 15.23
CA TRP A 138 -8.51 -1.75 15.51
C TRP A 138 -8.70 -2.81 16.60
N THR A 139 -8.52 -4.09 16.26
CA THR A 139 -8.66 -5.22 17.19
C THR A 139 -7.32 -5.65 17.78
N TYR A 140 -6.22 -5.21 17.16
CA TYR A 140 -4.87 -5.41 17.65
C TYR A 140 -4.04 -4.15 17.47
N THR A 141 -3.21 -3.86 18.48
CA THR A 141 -2.20 -2.80 18.47
C THR A 141 -0.91 -3.40 19.02
N SER A 142 0.19 -3.26 18.27
CA SER A 142 1.50 -3.76 18.69
C SER A 142 2.16 -2.83 19.73
N PRO A 143 3.23 -3.29 20.42
CA PRO A 143 4.20 -2.40 21.03
C PRO A 143 4.83 -1.46 19.99
N GLU A 144 5.50 -0.41 20.46
CA GLU A 144 6.36 0.41 19.62
C GLU A 144 7.68 -0.31 19.33
N PHE A 145 8.12 -0.23 18.08
CA PHE A 145 9.42 -0.74 17.67
C PHE A 145 10.32 0.43 17.27
N PRO A 146 11.57 0.49 17.77
CA PRO A 146 12.51 1.53 17.36
C PRO A 146 12.86 1.38 15.88
N MET A 147 12.87 2.49 15.14
CA MET A 147 13.25 2.53 13.74
C MET A 147 14.65 3.14 13.59
N ALA A 148 15.52 2.41 12.91
CA ALA A 148 16.87 2.88 12.60
C ALA A 148 16.84 3.93 11.49
N GLN A 149 17.78 4.87 11.53
CA GLN A 149 17.90 5.97 10.56
C GLN A 149 18.78 5.54 9.37
N VAL A 150 18.40 4.45 8.70
CA VAL A 150 19.15 3.83 7.60
C VAL A 150 18.23 3.52 6.41
N ASN A 151 18.78 3.57 5.19
CA ASN A 151 18.08 3.25 3.94
C ASN A 151 18.20 1.76 3.61
N ASP A 152 17.80 0.92 4.55
CA ASP A 152 17.77 -0.54 4.40
C ASP A 152 16.40 -1.06 4.82
N THR A 153 16.01 -2.21 4.28
CA THR A 153 14.79 -2.89 4.73
C THR A 153 14.95 -3.33 6.19
N GLN A 154 14.17 -2.72 7.08
CA GLN A 154 14.11 -3.04 8.50
C GLN A 154 12.99 -4.04 8.77
N LYS A 155 13.30 -5.08 9.54
CA LYS A 155 12.37 -6.18 9.82
C LYS A 155 11.83 -6.08 11.24
N PHE A 156 10.53 -5.85 11.36
CA PHE A 156 9.83 -5.74 12.63
C PHE A 156 9.05 -7.03 12.90
N HIS A 157 9.61 -7.90 13.74
CA HIS A 157 8.96 -9.13 14.15
C HIS A 157 7.95 -8.86 15.27
N LEU A 158 6.72 -9.36 15.10
CA LEU A 158 5.72 -9.27 16.14
C LEU A 158 6.05 -10.27 17.27
N PRO A 159 5.75 -9.97 18.55
CA PRO A 159 6.06 -10.87 19.66
C PRO A 159 5.43 -12.26 19.52
N LYS A 160 4.28 -12.33 18.84
CA LYS A 160 3.59 -13.54 18.40
C LYS A 160 2.92 -13.26 17.06
N PRO A 161 2.73 -14.27 16.19
CA PRO A 161 1.89 -14.13 15.02
C PRO A 161 0.49 -13.64 15.40
N VAL A 162 -0.03 -12.68 14.65
CA VAL A 162 -1.32 -12.03 14.89
C VAL A 162 -2.30 -12.47 13.83
N LEU A 163 -3.47 -12.95 14.25
CA LEU A 163 -4.59 -13.18 13.35
C LEU A 163 -5.28 -11.83 13.06
N CYS A 164 -5.01 -11.27 11.89
CA CYS A 164 -5.69 -10.08 11.39
C CYS A 164 -7.08 -10.47 10.87
N ILE A 165 -8.13 -9.95 11.52
CA ILE A 165 -9.53 -10.15 11.15
C ILE A 165 -10.05 -8.86 10.50
N GLY A 166 -10.49 -8.99 9.26
CA GLY A 166 -10.98 -7.93 8.37
C GLY A 166 -9.95 -7.34 7.40
N GLY A 167 -8.72 -7.87 7.40
CA GLY A 167 -7.76 -7.60 6.33
C GLY A 167 -7.25 -6.16 6.25
N ILE A 168 -7.26 -5.38 7.34
CA ILE A 168 -6.71 -4.02 7.36
C ILE A 168 -5.46 -3.96 8.23
N LEU A 169 -4.40 -3.36 7.69
CA LEU A 169 -3.16 -3.03 8.38
C LEU A 169 -2.94 -1.52 8.37
N LYS A 170 -2.71 -0.92 9.54
CA LYS A 170 -2.21 0.45 9.67
C LYS A 170 -0.82 0.44 10.28
N ILE A 171 0.08 1.20 9.65
CA ILE A 171 1.41 1.50 10.16
C ILE A 171 1.39 2.93 10.67
N GLU A 172 1.63 3.11 11.96
CA GLU A 172 1.76 4.40 12.62
C GLU A 172 3.25 4.72 12.78
N LEU A 173 3.69 5.83 12.20
CA LEU A 173 5.07 6.32 12.15
C LEU A 173 5.23 7.41 13.21
N LEU A 174 6.01 7.12 14.25
CA LEU A 174 6.09 7.91 15.47
C LEU A 174 7.40 8.69 15.54
N GLY A 175 7.30 10.00 15.75
CA GLY A 175 8.45 10.86 15.96
C GLY A 175 9.23 11.12 14.69
N ARG A 176 9.07 12.29 14.08
CA ARG A 176 9.84 12.70 12.91
C ARG A 176 11.29 13.01 13.30
N VAL A 177 12.24 12.64 12.43
CA VAL A 177 13.68 12.81 12.73
C VAL A 177 14.34 13.88 11.87
N GLN A 178 14.10 13.83 10.56
CA GLN A 178 14.80 14.67 9.59
C GLN A 178 14.00 15.93 9.24
N ARG A 179 14.68 17.07 9.23
CA ARG A 179 14.15 18.33 8.67
C ARG A 179 14.59 18.51 7.24
N GLN A 180 13.70 19.05 6.40
CA GLN A 180 14.05 19.47 5.06
C GLN A 180 14.68 20.88 5.11
N GLU A 181 15.75 21.09 4.37
CA GLU A 181 16.49 22.37 4.39
C GLU A 181 15.71 23.54 3.79
N MET A 182 14.81 23.26 2.84
CA MET A 182 14.08 24.27 2.07
C MET A 182 13.09 25.08 2.92
N ASP A 183 12.41 24.43 3.87
CA ASP A 183 11.35 25.03 4.69
C ASP A 183 11.57 24.84 6.20
N GLY A 184 12.54 24.01 6.60
CA GLY A 184 12.83 23.71 8.00
C GLY A 184 11.80 22.80 8.68
N LEU A 185 10.87 22.20 7.92
CA LEU A 185 9.84 21.30 8.44
C LEU A 185 10.32 19.86 8.52
N TYR A 186 9.67 19.05 9.34
CA TYR A 186 9.93 17.63 9.48
C TYR A 186 9.10 16.79 8.52
N TYR A 187 9.77 15.83 7.88
CA TYR A 187 9.17 14.92 6.91
C TYR A 187 9.49 13.46 7.25
N ILE A 188 8.62 12.55 6.80
CA ILE A 188 8.84 11.11 6.80
C ILE A 188 8.62 10.60 5.37
N CYS A 189 9.55 9.78 4.88
CA CYS A 189 9.46 9.17 3.56
C CYS A 189 9.72 7.65 3.63
N MET A 190 8.90 6.87 2.93
CA MET A 190 8.99 5.40 2.89
C MET A 190 9.16 4.92 1.45
N SER A 191 10.16 4.08 1.20
CA SER A 191 10.37 3.47 -0.11
C SER A 191 9.51 2.22 -0.31
N HIS A 192 9.40 1.39 0.73
CA HIS A 192 8.79 0.08 0.61
C HIS A 192 8.20 -0.38 1.94
N VAL A 193 7.06 -1.06 1.86
CA VAL A 193 6.36 -1.69 2.97
C VAL A 193 5.89 -3.06 2.54
N GLN A 194 6.10 -4.06 3.40
CA GLN A 194 5.65 -5.43 3.18
C GLN A 194 5.10 -6.02 4.49
N ALA A 195 3.97 -6.73 4.42
CA ALA A 195 3.42 -7.46 5.57
C ALA A 195 3.74 -8.95 5.42
N VAL A 196 4.58 -9.49 6.30
CA VAL A 196 5.04 -10.88 6.22
C VAL A 196 4.09 -11.79 6.99
N GLY A 197 3.42 -12.68 6.28
CA GLY A 197 2.42 -13.55 6.88
C GLY A 197 1.91 -14.63 5.96
N GLN A 198 0.72 -15.14 6.26
CA GLN A 198 0.03 -16.13 5.46
C GLN A 198 -1.43 -15.70 5.29
N SER A 199 -1.89 -15.60 4.05
CA SER A 199 -3.31 -15.51 3.75
C SER A 199 -4.01 -16.83 4.03
N LEU A 200 -5.16 -16.81 4.72
CA LEU A 200 -5.94 -18.02 4.99
C LEU A 200 -7.01 -18.29 3.92
N SER A 201 -7.15 -17.38 2.95
CA SER A 201 -8.00 -17.56 1.77
C SER A 201 -7.33 -18.53 0.78
N PRO A 202 -8.10 -19.36 0.05
CA PRO A 202 -9.57 -19.43 0.03
C PRO A 202 -10.17 -20.40 1.07
N ALA A 203 -9.35 -21.10 1.85
CA ALA A 203 -9.82 -22.13 2.78
C ALA A 203 -10.62 -21.56 3.96
N LEU A 204 -10.26 -20.38 4.44
CA LEU A 204 -10.98 -19.62 5.45
C LEU A 204 -11.28 -18.21 4.98
N ASP A 205 -12.45 -17.71 5.35
CA ASP A 205 -12.84 -16.31 5.18
C ASP A 205 -13.66 -15.86 6.38
N VAL A 206 -13.87 -14.55 6.51
CA VAL A 206 -14.58 -13.97 7.65
C VAL A 206 -15.52 -12.86 7.21
N ASP A 207 -16.76 -12.95 7.66
CA ASP A 207 -17.72 -11.85 7.56
C ASP A 207 -17.79 -11.11 8.88
N ILE A 208 -17.55 -9.80 8.86
CA ILE A 208 -17.75 -8.94 10.03
C ILE A 208 -19.23 -8.56 10.07
N LEU A 209 -19.90 -8.95 11.15
CA LEU A 209 -21.35 -8.82 11.29
C LEU A 209 -21.75 -7.47 11.89
N ASP A 210 -20.90 -6.88 12.73
CA ASP A 210 -21.16 -5.59 13.37
C ASP A 210 -19.87 -4.90 13.84
N GLN A 211 -20.00 -3.64 14.28
CA GLN A 211 -18.90 -2.82 14.81
C GLN A 211 -18.38 -3.30 16.17
N THR A 212 -19.02 -4.28 16.82
CA THR A 212 -18.57 -4.84 18.11
C THR A 212 -17.46 -5.87 17.94
N GLY A 213 -17.08 -6.18 16.69
CA GLY A 213 -16.10 -7.20 16.35
C GLY A 213 -16.69 -8.59 16.23
N LYS A 214 -18.02 -8.73 16.27
CA LYS A 214 -18.68 -10.01 16.04
C LYS A 214 -18.49 -10.41 14.58
N CYS A 215 -17.95 -11.59 14.35
CA CYS A 215 -17.67 -12.10 13.02
C CYS A 215 -18.15 -13.55 12.85
N SER A 216 -18.39 -13.94 11.61
CA SER A 216 -18.71 -15.31 11.21
C SER A 216 -17.56 -15.89 10.40
N LEU A 217 -16.95 -16.96 10.90
CA LEU A 217 -15.91 -17.69 10.19
C LEU A 217 -16.52 -18.63 9.14
N LYS A 218 -16.08 -18.51 7.90
CA LYS A 218 -16.41 -19.42 6.81
C LYS A 218 -15.26 -20.39 6.58
N TYR A 219 -15.56 -21.65 6.34
CA TYR A 219 -14.56 -22.69 6.07
C TYR A 219 -14.92 -23.47 4.80
N HIS A 220 -14.02 -23.42 3.83
CA HIS A 220 -14.15 -23.99 2.50
C HIS A 220 -13.00 -24.99 2.24
N PRO A 221 -13.06 -26.21 2.81
CA PRO A 221 -11.94 -27.17 2.77
C PRO A 221 -11.55 -27.62 1.36
N GLU A 222 -12.47 -27.55 0.40
CA GLU A 222 -12.21 -27.99 -0.98
C GLU A 222 -11.43 -26.94 -1.79
N ALA A 223 -11.47 -25.66 -1.39
CA ALA A 223 -10.84 -24.58 -2.14
C ALA A 223 -9.29 -24.66 -2.09
N ASP A 224 -8.75 -25.17 -0.98
CA ASP A 224 -7.31 -25.38 -0.78
C ASP A 224 -6.73 -26.50 -1.69
N TYR A 225 -7.55 -27.52 -1.98
CA TYR A 225 -7.17 -28.63 -2.85
C TYR A 225 -7.04 -28.20 -4.32
N TYR A 226 -7.84 -27.24 -4.77
CA TYR A 226 -7.73 -26.71 -6.13
C TYR A 226 -6.62 -25.67 -6.26
N ALA A 227 -6.43 -24.80 -5.26
CA ALA A 227 -5.35 -23.80 -5.25
C ALA A 227 -3.93 -24.43 -5.25
N SER A 228 -3.75 -25.55 -4.53
CA SER A 228 -2.48 -26.27 -4.51
C SER A 228 -2.15 -27.02 -5.82
N LYS A 229 -3.18 -27.38 -6.60
CA LYS A 229 -3.02 -28.11 -7.88
C LYS A 229 -2.55 -27.20 -9.02
N GLU A 230 -2.95 -25.92 -9.01
CA GLU A 230 -2.48 -24.93 -9.99
C GLU A 230 -1.00 -24.58 -9.80
N LYS A 231 -0.46 -24.64 -8.58
CA LYS A 231 0.96 -24.39 -8.29
C LYS A 231 1.90 -25.57 -8.63
N GLY A 232 1.40 -26.73 -9.05
CA GLY A 232 2.13 -28.01 -9.00
C GLY A 232 2.50 -28.72 -10.32
N LEU A 233 2.38 -28.11 -11.51
CA LEU A 233 2.66 -28.81 -12.78
C LEU A 233 4.09 -28.55 -13.31
N PRO A 234 4.95 -29.58 -13.53
CA PRO A 234 6.28 -29.39 -14.10
C PRO A 234 6.31 -29.59 -15.63
N GLY A 235 6.70 -28.52 -16.35
CA GLY A 235 7.47 -28.59 -17.60
C GLY A 235 6.70 -28.69 -18.94
N SER A 236 6.53 -27.55 -19.61
CA SER A 236 6.78 -27.41 -21.06
C SER A 236 7.14 -25.95 -21.38
N SER A 237 8.11 -25.78 -22.27
CA SER A 237 8.91 -24.58 -22.53
C SER A 237 8.13 -23.35 -23.04
N THR A 238 8.59 -22.19 -22.58
CA THR A 238 8.53 -20.88 -23.26
C THR A 238 7.14 -20.39 -23.65
N LEU A 239 6.36 -19.96 -22.66
CA LEU A 239 5.67 -18.68 -22.71
C LEU A 239 5.82 -18.05 -21.33
N GLN A 240 6.36 -16.83 -21.29
CA GLN A 240 6.31 -15.98 -20.11
C GLN A 240 4.86 -15.99 -19.63
N SER A 241 4.63 -16.50 -18.42
CA SER A 241 3.33 -16.35 -17.78
C SER A 241 3.15 -14.86 -17.57
N ILE A 242 2.49 -14.22 -18.53
CA ILE A 242 1.78 -12.98 -18.30
C ILE A 242 0.76 -13.37 -17.23
N SER A 243 1.16 -13.21 -15.97
CA SER A 243 0.19 -13.01 -14.92
C SER A 243 -0.63 -11.85 -15.43
N SER A 244 -1.90 -12.08 -15.73
CA SER A 244 -2.83 -10.99 -15.91
C SER A 244 -2.97 -10.34 -14.54
N THR A 245 -1.98 -9.53 -14.17
CA THR A 245 -2.27 -8.22 -13.62
C THR A 245 -3.25 -7.63 -14.61
N LEU A 246 -4.55 -7.82 -14.35
CA LEU A 246 -5.50 -6.79 -14.68
C LEU A 246 -5.01 -5.61 -13.85
N VAL A 247 -4.07 -4.88 -14.42
CA VAL A 247 -3.76 -3.54 -14.02
C VAL A 247 -5.13 -2.90 -14.05
N GLN A 248 -5.72 -2.64 -12.88
CA GLN A 248 -6.61 -1.50 -12.73
C GLN A 248 -5.74 -0.29 -12.99
N ARG A 249 -5.44 -0.13 -14.27
CA ARG A 249 -4.79 1.00 -14.90
C ARG A 249 -5.85 2.06 -14.75
N SER A 250 -5.73 2.82 -13.68
CA SER A 250 -6.33 4.13 -13.49
C SER A 250 -7.43 4.45 -14.51
N VAL A 251 -8.67 4.16 -14.15
CA VAL A 251 -9.86 4.58 -14.91
C VAL A 251 -9.94 6.11 -15.07
N ARG A 252 -9.04 6.88 -14.45
CA ARG A 252 -9.02 8.36 -14.50
C ARG A 252 -8.34 8.99 -15.72
N SER A 253 -7.69 8.25 -16.62
CA SER A 253 -6.96 8.89 -17.75
C SER A 253 -7.73 8.99 -19.07
N TRP A 254 -8.92 8.39 -19.18
CA TRP A 254 -9.66 8.33 -20.45
C TRP A 254 -10.75 9.40 -20.60
N GLU A 255 -11.22 9.98 -19.49
CA GLU A 255 -12.31 10.97 -19.52
C GLU A 255 -11.90 12.26 -20.24
N HIS A 256 -10.63 12.69 -20.14
CA HIS A 256 -10.13 13.86 -20.85
C HIS A 256 -9.89 13.64 -22.36
N ILE A 257 -9.62 12.39 -22.77
CA ILE A 257 -9.37 12.07 -24.19
C ILE A 257 -10.70 11.96 -24.95
N ILE A 258 -11.75 11.44 -24.30
CA ILE A 258 -13.09 11.36 -24.91
C ILE A 258 -13.79 12.73 -24.93
N LEU A 259 -13.58 13.59 -23.91
CA LEU A 259 -14.12 14.95 -23.90
C LEU A 259 -13.52 15.83 -25.01
N ASN A 260 -12.22 15.68 -25.31
CA ASN A 260 -11.60 16.42 -26.42
C ASN A 260 -11.91 15.84 -27.80
N ALA A 261 -12.20 14.54 -27.92
CA ALA A 261 -12.64 13.92 -29.17
C ALA A 261 -14.11 14.22 -29.53
N LEU A 262 -14.94 14.59 -28.56
CA LEU A 262 -16.36 14.97 -28.78
C LEU A 262 -16.57 16.49 -28.92
N LEU A 263 -15.56 17.31 -28.63
CA LEU A 263 -15.61 18.78 -28.76
C LEU A 263 -14.74 19.35 -29.90
N ALA A 264 -14.05 18.49 -30.68
CA ALA A 264 -13.19 18.93 -31.78
C ALA A 264 -13.40 18.12 -33.08
N ASN A 265 -14.63 18.11 -33.58
CA ASN A 265 -14.88 18.21 -35.03
C ASN A 265 -15.21 19.70 -35.27
N GLY A 266 -14.53 20.52 -36.04
CA GLY A 266 -13.40 20.34 -36.92
C GLY A 266 -13.37 21.60 -37.77
N VAL A 267 -12.34 22.44 -37.61
CA VAL A 267 -11.91 23.40 -38.64
C VAL A 267 -10.38 23.36 -38.62
N LEU A 268 -9.82 22.82 -39.71
CA LEU A 268 -8.39 22.77 -40.01
C LEU A 268 -7.83 24.20 -40.15
N PRO A 269 -6.55 24.40 -39.84
CA PRO A 269 -5.72 25.30 -40.62
C PRO A 269 -4.68 24.52 -41.43
N ASP A 270 -4.53 24.98 -42.66
CA ASP A 270 -3.51 24.63 -43.64
C ASP A 270 -2.10 24.60 -43.07
N TYR A 271 -1.32 23.64 -43.58
CA TYR A 271 0.12 23.69 -43.57
C TYR A 271 0.58 24.50 -44.79
N GLU A 272 1.19 25.66 -44.58
CA GLU A 272 2.15 26.24 -45.52
C GLU A 272 3.34 26.83 -44.76
N ASP A 273 4.50 26.19 -44.99
CA ASP A 273 5.85 26.70 -45.23
C ASP A 273 6.57 27.67 -44.27
N LEU A 274 7.66 27.11 -43.72
CA LEU A 274 9.07 27.57 -43.77
C LEU A 274 9.36 29.08 -43.82
N ASP A 275 10.10 29.59 -42.82
CA ASP A 275 11.52 29.94 -43.03
C ASP A 275 12.24 30.42 -41.76
N ASP A 276 13.56 30.37 -41.90
CA ASP A 276 14.74 30.56 -41.05
C ASP A 276 14.81 31.73 -40.05
N ASP A 277 15.82 31.58 -39.18
CA ASP A 277 16.58 32.62 -38.45
C ASP A 277 15.92 33.39 -37.29
N ASN A 278 16.33 33.11 -36.05
CA ASN A 278 17.41 33.89 -35.43
C ASN A 278 17.82 33.39 -34.04
N LEU A 279 19.14 33.31 -33.83
CA LEU A 279 19.78 33.47 -32.54
C LEU A 279 19.32 34.80 -31.88
N ILE A 280 19.23 34.82 -30.55
CA ILE A 280 20.07 35.66 -29.66
C ILE A 280 19.54 35.57 -28.22
N ALA A 281 20.47 35.30 -27.31
CA ALA A 281 20.37 35.36 -25.86
C ALA A 281 20.09 36.78 -25.34
N TYR A 282 19.45 36.93 -24.18
CA TYR A 282 19.79 38.00 -23.23
C TYR A 282 19.50 37.55 -21.79
N TYR A 283 20.60 37.54 -21.00
CA TYR A 283 20.82 37.71 -19.55
C TYR A 283 19.74 37.31 -18.55
#